data_AF-A0A150QZ39-F1
#
_entry.id   AF-A0A150QZ39-F1
#
_cell.length_a   1.000
_cell.length_b   1.000
_cell.length_c   1.000
_cell.angle_alpha   90.00
_cell.angle_beta   90.00
_cell.angle_gamma   90.00
#
_symmetry.space_group_name_H-M   'P 1'
#
loop_
_entity.id
_entity.type
_entity.pdbx_description
1 polymer ?
#
loop_
_entity_poly.entity_id
_entity_poly.type
_entity_poly.pdbx_seq_one_letter_code
_entity_poly.pdbx_strand_id
1 'polypeptide(L)'
;MSDIELLLCHADDQRPVLEEGLPLESAADEAQPGGEDLVHDFADFSDDPNDLSLQRWSVIAPEGPAGDALLAFIEPLIRKREQDQGAPVVPYRVPAGMDADAAIRWSKGVYHDESVALEDLPRYLLVLGDLDEVSLELQQAMASEALVGRLVSRSAAGYAAYVDKLLSSERAPPVEAQARALFFTAQDGTAATSIGHRALVAPSVQRCRDTQRRGGFKASDIEEIGYEGADAARSALLAQIERPEPSVLFTMSHGLGAPRRGWSSADEQRAVQGAMSLGCGVRIAAEDLGDGPFLPGGIWFFLACYGGGTPAASAYHHWLASLRDAGGFGGRVDGVLAGLPRPGDRPFIAALPQAALANPRGPLAVMAHIDLAWTYSFQDMGPDGKDRASRFEGVFSSLVKGARAGNSYNELLRYLGNANHELAAMYNQEARAEMAGKPLAPDKGRAKRRANLWMLREDLAGYVLLGDPAARLAIHRDRGAARAAPAPAEVHARL
;
A
#
# COMPACT_ATOMS: atom_id res chain seq x y z
N MET A 1 34.99 16.94 5.65
CA MET A 1 34.02 16.53 4.63
C MET A 1 34.82 16.15 3.40
N SER A 2 34.84 14.87 3.07
CA SER A 2 35.53 14.34 1.89
C SER A 2 34.62 14.48 0.66
N ASP A 3 35.23 14.59 -0.53
CA ASP A 3 34.52 14.53 -1.80
C ASP A 3 33.86 13.16 -2.02
N ILE A 4 32.91 13.07 -2.97
CA ILE A 4 32.24 11.82 -3.31
C ILE A 4 33.16 11.02 -4.25
N GLU A 5 33.61 9.85 -3.81
CA GLU A 5 34.62 9.07 -4.51
C GLU A 5 34.02 8.01 -5.46
N LEU A 6 34.69 7.79 -6.60
CA LEU A 6 34.34 6.71 -7.54
C LEU A 6 35.20 5.46 -7.25
N LEU A 7 34.54 4.34 -6.94
CA LEU A 7 35.20 3.04 -6.68
C LEU A 7 35.60 2.31 -7.98
N LEU A 8 36.35 2.97 -8.86
CA LEU A 8 36.84 2.43 -10.12
C LEU A 8 38.32 2.75 -10.28
N CYS A 9 39.14 1.74 -10.60
CA CYS A 9 40.53 1.93 -10.96
C CYS A 9 40.82 1.53 -12.41
N HIS A 10 41.86 2.14 -12.98
CA HIS A 10 42.45 1.75 -14.26
C HIS A 10 43.09 0.37 -14.12
N ALA A 11 42.81 -0.55 -15.06
CA ALA A 11 43.26 -1.93 -14.95
C ALA A 11 44.78 -2.10 -15.12
N ASP A 12 45.42 -1.17 -15.82
CA ASP A 12 46.84 -1.19 -16.18
C ASP A 12 47.76 -0.61 -15.09
N ASP A 13 47.30 0.39 -14.33
CA ASP A 13 48.10 1.01 -13.26
C ASP A 13 47.44 1.00 -11.87
N GLN A 14 46.21 0.49 -11.76
CA GLN A 14 45.41 0.38 -10.54
C GLN A 14 45.12 1.72 -9.85
N ARG A 15 45.24 2.85 -10.55
CA ARG A 15 44.90 4.17 -10.02
C ARG A 15 43.42 4.49 -10.16
N PRO A 16 42.83 5.29 -9.26
CA PRO A 16 41.44 5.72 -9.39
C PRO A 16 41.17 6.40 -10.74
N VAL A 17 40.04 6.10 -11.37
CA VAL A 17 39.62 6.72 -12.64
C VAL A 17 39.21 8.18 -12.46
N LEU A 18 38.79 8.55 -11.25
CA LEU A 18 38.43 9.91 -10.88
C LEU A 18 39.21 10.29 -9.61
N GLU A 19 40.46 10.74 -9.76
CA GLU A 19 41.36 11.04 -8.63
C GLU A 19 40.88 12.21 -7.75
N GLU A 20 40.10 13.13 -8.32
CA GLU A 20 39.62 14.35 -7.65
C GLU A 20 38.23 14.17 -7.01
N GLY A 21 37.58 13.01 -7.17
CA GLY A 21 36.21 12.81 -6.71
C GLY A 21 35.20 13.74 -7.41
N LEU A 22 33.95 13.72 -6.95
CA LEU A 22 32.95 14.74 -7.26
C LEU A 22 32.87 15.71 -6.07
N PRO A 23 32.98 17.04 -6.28
CA PRO A 23 32.93 18.01 -5.19
C PRO A 23 31.66 17.85 -4.37
N LEU A 24 31.79 17.69 -3.05
CA LEU A 24 30.61 17.52 -2.18
C LEU A 24 29.62 18.69 -2.31
N GLU A 25 30.12 19.90 -2.56
CA GLU A 25 29.32 21.10 -2.81
C GLU A 25 28.38 20.97 -4.03
N SER A 26 28.77 20.19 -5.04
CA SER A 26 27.92 19.92 -6.22
C SER A 26 26.74 18.97 -5.92
N ALA A 27 26.81 18.26 -4.79
CA ALA A 27 25.73 17.44 -4.25
C ALA A 27 24.97 18.12 -3.09
N ALA A 28 25.46 19.26 -2.59
CA ALA A 28 25.00 19.94 -1.37
C ALA A 28 24.20 21.24 -1.59
N ASP A 29 23.76 21.52 -2.83
CA ASP A 29 22.74 22.56 -3.07
C ASP A 29 21.39 22.23 -2.36
N GLU A 30 21.26 21.02 -1.80
CA GLU A 30 20.30 20.67 -0.77
C GLU A 30 20.99 20.57 0.61
N ALA A 31 20.40 21.21 1.63
CA ALA A 31 20.97 21.30 2.97
C ALA A 31 21.30 19.92 3.57
N GLN A 32 22.59 19.67 3.82
CA GLN A 32 23.07 18.45 4.47
C GLN A 32 22.80 18.47 5.99
N PRO A 33 22.22 17.40 6.57
CA PRO A 33 22.43 17.08 7.97
C PRO A 33 23.90 16.69 8.17
N GLY A 34 24.52 17.17 9.27
CA GLY A 34 25.93 16.91 9.58
C GLY A 34 26.23 15.42 9.65
N GLY A 35 27.24 14.99 8.89
CA GLY A 35 27.63 13.59 8.80
C GLY A 35 28.62 13.16 9.88
N GLU A 36 28.64 11.85 10.11
CA GLU A 36 29.80 11.07 10.54
C GLU A 36 29.62 9.62 10.04
N ASP A 37 30.66 9.08 9.40
CA ASP A 37 30.98 7.67 9.07
C ASP A 37 29.95 6.74 8.40
N LEU A 38 29.91 6.83 7.06
CA LEU A 38 29.34 5.84 6.13
C LEU A 38 29.75 4.39 6.45
N VAL A 39 28.77 3.59 6.89
CA VAL A 39 28.80 2.12 6.81
C VAL A 39 27.54 1.64 6.08
N HIS A 40 27.75 0.74 5.13
CA HIS A 40 26.75 0.26 4.17
C HIS A 40 25.73 -0.71 4.77
N ASP A 41 24.64 -0.29 5.42
CA ASP A 41 23.68 -1.28 5.95
C ASP A 41 22.21 -0.84 5.86
N PHE A 42 21.50 -1.38 4.87
CA PHE A 42 20.02 -1.38 4.75
C PHE A 42 19.43 -2.52 5.57
N ALA A 43 18.19 -2.40 6.09
CA ALA A 43 17.42 -3.43 6.83
C ALA A 43 17.82 -4.89 6.45
N ASP A 44 18.06 -5.79 7.42
CA ASP A 44 18.38 -7.19 7.10
C ASP A 44 17.15 -7.88 6.48
N PHE A 45 17.08 -7.80 5.16
CA PHE A 45 16.04 -8.38 4.33
C PHE A 45 16.25 -9.88 4.09
N SER A 46 17.33 -10.48 4.58
CA SER A 46 17.71 -11.87 4.30
C SER A 46 16.98 -12.90 5.18
N ASP A 47 16.52 -12.48 6.35
CA ASP A 47 15.80 -13.32 7.31
C ASP A 47 14.29 -13.45 7.05
N ASP A 48 13.62 -14.35 7.77
CA ASP A 48 12.17 -14.59 7.62
C ASP A 48 11.37 -13.30 7.89
N PRO A 49 10.72 -12.71 6.87
CA PRO A 49 10.02 -11.44 7.03
C PRO A 49 8.85 -11.52 8.01
N ASN A 50 8.39 -12.70 8.43
CA ASN A 50 7.28 -12.84 9.37
C ASN A 50 7.72 -13.03 10.83
N ASP A 51 9.03 -13.13 11.10
CA ASP A 51 9.56 -13.27 12.45
C ASP A 51 9.82 -11.89 13.07
N LEU A 52 9.00 -11.48 14.05
CA LEU A 52 9.16 -10.17 14.68
C LEU A 52 10.41 -10.05 15.55
N SER A 53 10.97 -11.16 16.03
CA SER A 53 12.21 -11.12 16.82
C SER A 53 13.41 -10.68 15.97
N LEU A 54 13.38 -10.97 14.67
CA LEU A 54 14.42 -10.60 13.70
C LEU A 54 14.07 -9.28 12.98
N GLN A 55 12.80 -9.09 12.66
CA GLN A 55 12.36 -7.98 11.80
C GLN A 55 12.02 -6.72 12.59
N ARG A 56 11.84 -6.85 13.92
CA ARG A 56 11.49 -5.76 14.85
C ARG A 56 10.20 -5.03 14.48
N TRP A 57 9.63 -4.31 15.45
CA TRP A 57 8.41 -3.54 15.31
C TRP A 57 8.53 -2.23 16.07
N SER A 58 8.06 -1.14 15.47
CA SER A 58 7.95 0.15 16.14
C SER A 58 6.72 0.93 15.66
N VAL A 59 6.49 2.08 16.29
CA VAL A 59 5.35 2.95 16.08
C VAL A 59 5.84 4.37 15.75
N ILE A 60 5.21 4.99 14.75
CA ILE A 60 5.36 6.41 14.42
C ILE A 60 4.13 7.13 14.99
N ALA A 61 4.34 8.11 15.85
CA ALA A 61 3.28 8.92 16.46
C ALA A 61 3.55 10.42 16.30
N PRO A 62 2.50 11.26 16.19
CA PRO A 62 2.65 12.71 16.15
C PRO A 62 3.42 13.25 17.37
N GLU A 63 4.14 14.35 17.23
CA GLU A 63 4.69 15.07 18.38
C GLU A 63 3.58 15.68 19.26
N GLY A 64 3.90 15.84 20.55
CA GLY A 64 3.02 16.53 21.51
C GLY A 64 1.88 15.69 22.09
N PRO A 65 0.95 16.33 22.83
CA PRO A 65 -0.04 15.64 23.67
C PRO A 65 -1.01 14.74 22.89
N ALA A 66 -1.29 15.06 21.62
CA ALA A 66 -2.14 14.24 20.77
C ALA A 66 -1.47 12.88 20.50
N GLY A 67 -0.20 12.85 20.13
CA GLY A 67 0.55 11.61 19.96
C GLY A 67 0.74 10.83 21.25
N ASP A 68 0.91 11.51 22.39
CA ASP A 68 0.99 10.85 23.71
C ASP A 68 -0.30 10.09 24.02
N ALA A 69 -1.45 10.71 23.72
CA ALA A 69 -2.75 10.05 23.88
C ALA A 69 -2.91 8.85 22.94
N LEU A 70 -2.48 8.98 21.67
CA LEU A 70 -2.52 7.88 20.70
C LEU A 70 -1.68 6.68 21.14
N LEU A 71 -0.45 6.92 21.62
CA LEU A 71 0.40 5.88 22.19
C LEU A 71 -0.25 5.23 23.41
N ALA A 72 -0.85 6.02 24.30
CA ALA A 72 -1.56 5.50 25.47
C ALA A 72 -2.74 4.60 25.09
N PHE A 73 -3.48 4.89 24.01
CA PHE A 73 -4.59 4.06 23.55
C PHE A 73 -4.14 2.69 23.03
N ILE A 74 -2.93 2.58 22.50
CA ILE A 74 -2.37 1.32 21.97
C ILE A 74 -1.32 0.68 22.87
N GLU A 75 -1.14 1.17 24.10
CA GLU A 75 -0.18 0.64 25.07
C GLU A 75 -0.25 -0.90 25.24
N PRO A 76 -1.43 -1.56 25.28
CA PRO A 76 -1.49 -3.02 25.33
C PRO A 76 -0.87 -3.70 24.10
N LEU A 77 -0.97 -3.07 22.92
CA LEU A 77 -0.34 -3.56 21.69
C LEU A 77 1.18 -3.39 21.75
N ILE A 78 1.66 -2.23 22.21
CA ILE A 78 3.11 -1.96 22.37
C ILE A 78 3.74 -3.04 23.26
N ARG A 79 3.17 -3.29 24.44
CA ARG A 79 3.65 -4.33 25.36
C ARG A 79 3.67 -5.73 24.74
N LYS A 80 2.66 -6.04 23.92
CA LYS A 80 2.62 -7.32 23.21
C LYS A 80 3.75 -7.40 22.17
N ARG A 81 4.02 -6.32 21.44
CA ARG A 81 5.08 -6.29 20.41
C ARG A 81 6.47 -6.34 21.04
N GLU A 82 6.68 -5.70 22.19
CA GLU A 82 7.90 -5.86 22.99
C GLU A 82 8.15 -7.33 23.38
N GLN A 83 7.09 -8.05 23.79
CA GLN A 83 7.17 -9.48 24.10
C GLN A 83 7.46 -10.32 22.85
N ASP A 84 6.81 -10.02 21.72
CA ASP A 84 6.99 -10.76 20.48
C ASP A 84 8.40 -10.62 19.90
N GLN A 85 9.00 -9.44 20.04
CA GLN A 85 10.33 -9.14 19.50
C GLN A 85 11.46 -9.31 20.51
N GLY A 86 11.15 -9.48 21.80
CA GLY A 86 12.15 -9.64 22.87
C GLY A 86 12.97 -8.38 23.18
N ALA A 87 12.52 -7.21 22.74
CA ALA A 87 13.21 -5.93 22.88
C ALA A 87 12.20 -4.78 23.08
N PRO A 88 12.57 -3.69 23.78
CA PRO A 88 11.69 -2.55 23.98
C PRO A 88 11.30 -1.92 22.64
N VAL A 89 10.11 -1.33 22.58
CA VAL A 89 9.68 -0.53 21.43
C VAL A 89 10.12 0.90 21.67
N VAL A 90 10.79 1.50 20.69
CA VAL A 90 11.20 2.91 20.72
C VAL A 90 10.35 3.70 19.72
N PRO A 91 9.31 4.42 20.17
CA PRO A 91 8.45 5.20 19.28
C PRO A 91 9.20 6.31 18.56
N TYR A 92 8.95 6.45 17.27
CA TYR A 92 9.35 7.61 16.50
C TYR A 92 8.31 8.73 16.65
N ARG A 93 8.75 9.94 17.00
CA ARG A 93 7.90 11.12 17.10
C ARG A 93 8.14 12.02 15.89
N VAL A 94 7.06 12.45 15.25
CA VAL A 94 7.14 13.21 13.99
C VAL A 94 6.27 14.46 14.02
N PRO A 95 6.73 15.59 13.46
CA PRO A 95 5.88 16.76 13.24
C PRO A 95 4.77 16.45 12.23
N ALA A 96 3.64 17.13 12.39
CA ALA A 96 2.51 17.05 11.48
C ALA A 96 2.85 17.69 10.12
N GLY A 97 2.20 17.17 9.06
CA GLY A 97 2.22 17.80 7.73
C GLY A 97 3.56 17.79 6.98
N MET A 98 4.44 16.81 7.20
CA MET A 98 5.65 16.66 6.38
C MET A 98 5.31 16.51 4.90
N ASP A 99 5.92 17.34 4.05
CA ASP A 99 5.94 17.10 2.61
C ASP A 99 6.89 15.94 2.22
N ALA A 100 6.96 15.63 0.93
CA ALA A 100 7.77 14.54 0.42
C ALA A 100 9.27 14.71 0.74
N ASP A 101 9.80 15.92 0.62
CA ASP A 101 11.22 16.17 0.88
C ASP A 101 11.55 16.07 2.37
N ALA A 102 10.66 16.58 3.23
CA ALA A 102 10.77 16.42 4.68
C ALA A 102 10.70 14.96 5.11
N ALA A 103 9.80 14.17 4.53
CA ALA A 103 9.70 12.73 4.77
C ALA A 103 10.97 11.98 4.35
N ILE A 104 11.54 12.30 3.19
CA ILE A 104 12.81 11.70 2.72
C ILE A 104 13.97 12.07 3.65
N ARG A 105 14.08 13.35 4.05
CA ARG A 105 15.11 13.79 5.01
C ARG A 105 14.95 13.10 6.35
N TRP A 106 13.72 12.91 6.82
CA TRP A 106 13.44 12.19 8.05
C TRP A 106 13.84 10.72 7.96
N SER A 107 13.51 10.02 6.85
CA SER A 107 13.92 8.62 6.66
C SER A 107 15.45 8.48 6.73
N LYS A 108 16.19 9.37 6.08
CA LYS A 108 17.67 9.34 6.07
C LYS A 108 18.28 9.72 7.41
N GLY A 109 17.79 10.76 8.05
CA GLY A 109 18.43 11.35 9.24
C GLY A 109 17.93 10.80 10.58
N VAL A 110 16.78 10.13 10.62
CA VAL A 110 16.16 9.65 11.87
C VAL A 110 15.89 8.15 11.84
N TYR A 111 15.33 7.63 10.75
CA TYR A 111 15.06 6.20 10.67
C TYR A 111 16.34 5.40 10.39
N HIS A 112 17.16 5.85 9.43
CA HIS A 112 18.49 5.29 9.16
C HIS A 112 19.60 5.95 9.99
N ASP A 113 19.33 6.21 11.28
CA ASP A 113 20.38 6.67 12.19
C ASP A 113 21.46 5.58 12.30
N GLU A 114 22.67 5.88 11.82
CA GLU A 114 23.78 4.93 11.73
C GLU A 114 24.28 4.44 13.10
N SER A 115 23.87 5.09 14.19
CA SER A 115 24.13 4.59 15.55
C SER A 115 23.26 3.38 15.94
N VAL A 116 22.19 3.11 15.17
CA VAL A 116 21.30 1.96 15.38
C VAL A 116 21.80 0.77 14.57
N ALA A 117 22.09 -0.33 15.26
CA ALA A 117 22.49 -1.56 14.59
C ALA A 117 21.37 -2.08 13.68
N LEU A 118 21.76 -2.69 12.56
CA LEU A 118 20.85 -3.14 11.54
C LEU A 118 19.75 -4.11 12.05
N GLU A 119 20.15 -5.04 12.91
CA GLU A 119 19.29 -6.04 13.55
C GLU A 119 18.31 -5.46 14.57
N ASP A 120 18.49 -4.19 14.95
CA ASP A 120 17.61 -3.45 15.85
C ASP A 120 16.69 -2.46 15.09
N LEU A 121 16.92 -2.25 13.79
CA LEU A 121 16.09 -1.37 12.97
C LEU A 121 14.68 -1.96 12.76
N PRO A 122 13.60 -1.27 13.19
CA PRO A 122 12.22 -1.77 13.08
C PRO A 122 11.70 -1.78 11.66
N ARG A 123 11.60 -2.97 11.05
CA ARG A 123 11.02 -3.13 9.72
C ARG A 123 9.51 -3.02 9.74
N TYR A 124 8.82 -3.42 10.82
CA TYR A 124 7.38 -3.19 10.93
C TYR A 124 7.09 -1.83 11.59
N LEU A 125 6.41 -0.93 10.88
CA LEU A 125 6.12 0.41 11.37
C LEU A 125 4.61 0.67 11.40
N LEU A 126 4.07 0.89 12.59
CA LEU A 126 2.68 1.34 12.76
C LEU A 126 2.62 2.86 12.84
N VAL A 127 1.98 3.52 11.88
CA VAL A 127 1.66 4.94 11.95
C VAL A 127 0.37 5.14 12.75
N LEU A 128 0.39 6.06 13.72
CA LEU A 128 -0.80 6.51 14.45
C LEU A 128 -1.23 7.90 13.98
N GLY A 129 -2.54 8.11 13.92
CA GLY A 129 -3.12 9.42 13.57
C GLY A 129 -3.52 9.55 12.10
N ASP A 130 -4.41 10.51 11.85
CA ASP A 130 -4.95 10.77 10.53
C ASP A 130 -3.93 11.48 9.61
N LEU A 131 -4.28 11.71 8.34
CA LEU A 131 -3.35 12.24 7.33
C LEU A 131 -2.84 13.66 7.62
N ASP A 132 -3.56 14.44 8.43
CA ASP A 132 -3.12 15.75 8.91
C ASP A 132 -2.16 15.66 10.11
N GLU A 133 -2.24 14.59 10.90
CA GLU A 133 -1.40 14.37 12.08
C GLU A 133 -0.06 13.71 11.72
N VAL A 134 -0.09 12.71 10.83
CA VAL A 134 1.10 12.11 10.20
C VAL A 134 0.86 12.04 8.71
N SER A 135 1.73 12.66 7.91
CA SER A 135 1.47 12.85 6.48
C SER A 135 1.40 11.54 5.69
N LEU A 136 0.72 11.58 4.54
CA LEU A 136 0.71 10.48 3.60
C LEU A 136 2.11 10.26 3.00
N GLU A 137 2.79 11.36 2.73
CA GLU A 137 4.13 11.44 2.16
C GLU A 137 5.13 10.65 3.02
N LEU A 138 5.06 10.79 4.36
CA LEU A 138 5.88 9.98 5.26
C LEU A 138 5.55 8.50 5.16
N GLN A 139 4.27 8.13 5.17
CA GLN A 139 3.87 6.72 5.03
C GLN A 139 4.34 6.13 3.70
N GLN A 140 4.25 6.89 2.60
CA GLN A 140 4.67 6.44 1.27
C GLN A 140 6.18 6.34 1.13
N ALA A 141 6.95 7.28 1.70
CA ALA A 141 8.40 7.19 1.76
C ALA A 141 8.82 5.91 2.51
N MET A 142 8.28 5.71 3.71
CA MET A 142 8.59 4.55 4.53
C MET A 142 8.12 3.22 3.94
N ALA A 143 7.03 3.20 3.15
CA ALA A 143 6.55 1.99 2.48
C ALA A 143 7.55 1.41 1.45
N SER A 144 8.55 2.19 1.03
CA SER A 144 9.63 1.69 0.16
C SER A 144 10.75 0.97 0.91
N GLU A 145 10.83 1.15 2.24
CA GLU A 145 11.96 0.74 3.08
C GLU A 145 11.53 -0.21 4.21
N ALA A 146 10.26 -0.13 4.63
CA ALA A 146 9.67 -0.83 5.76
C ALA A 146 8.27 -1.38 5.43
N LEU A 147 7.75 -2.23 6.31
CA LEU A 147 6.41 -2.80 6.28
C LEU A 147 5.47 -1.91 7.10
N VAL A 148 4.88 -0.92 6.43
CA VAL A 148 4.13 0.15 7.08
C VAL A 148 2.63 -0.17 7.11
N GLY A 149 1.99 0.00 8.27
CA GLY A 149 0.55 0.07 8.42
C GLY A 149 0.14 1.35 9.15
N ARG A 150 -1.12 1.77 9.06
CA ARG A 150 -1.64 2.96 9.75
C ARG A 150 -2.90 2.62 10.54
N LEU A 151 -2.96 3.02 11.81
CA LEU A 151 -4.17 2.91 12.63
C LEU A 151 -4.75 4.29 12.93
N VAL A 152 -5.99 4.49 12.48
CA VAL A 152 -6.78 5.70 12.74
C VAL A 152 -8.16 5.29 13.22
N SER A 153 -8.63 5.95 14.27
CA SER A 153 -10.02 5.83 14.73
C SER A 153 -10.58 7.18 15.14
N ARG A 154 -11.89 7.35 14.98
CA ARG A 154 -12.63 8.56 15.39
C ARG A 154 -12.75 8.73 16.90
N SER A 155 -12.43 7.68 17.68
CA SER A 155 -12.56 7.70 19.13
C SER A 155 -11.53 6.81 19.81
N ALA A 156 -11.20 7.13 21.05
CA ALA A 156 -10.37 6.29 21.92
C ALA A 156 -10.91 4.86 22.06
N ALA A 157 -12.24 4.72 22.14
CA ALA A 157 -12.91 3.42 22.21
C ALA A 157 -12.68 2.57 20.97
N GLY A 158 -12.57 3.18 19.78
CA GLY A 158 -12.28 2.45 18.55
C GLY A 158 -10.83 1.95 18.48
N TYR A 159 -9.86 2.68 19.02
CA TYR A 159 -8.49 2.17 19.20
C TYR A 159 -8.46 0.98 20.15
N ALA A 160 -9.11 1.11 21.32
CA ALA A 160 -9.19 0.02 22.29
C ALA A 160 -9.87 -1.23 21.70
N ALA A 161 -10.99 -1.08 21.01
CA ALA A 161 -11.70 -2.18 20.36
C ALA A 161 -10.84 -2.88 19.28
N TYR A 162 -10.08 -2.11 18.49
CA TYR A 162 -9.14 -2.67 17.52
C TYR A 162 -8.04 -3.51 18.21
N VAL A 163 -7.39 -2.94 19.23
CA VAL A 163 -6.30 -3.58 19.96
C VAL A 163 -6.80 -4.85 20.65
N ASP A 164 -7.93 -4.78 21.37
CA ASP A 164 -8.50 -5.93 22.06
C ASP A 164 -8.84 -7.07 21.09
N LYS A 165 -9.46 -6.74 19.94
CA LYS A 165 -9.76 -7.70 18.88
C LYS A 165 -8.50 -8.35 18.32
N LEU A 166 -7.48 -7.56 17.98
CA LEU A 166 -6.22 -8.05 17.43
C LEU A 166 -5.53 -8.99 18.42
N LEU A 167 -5.37 -8.57 19.66
CA LEU A 167 -4.70 -9.37 20.69
C LEU A 167 -5.50 -10.63 21.06
N SER A 168 -6.83 -10.55 21.05
CA SER A 168 -7.70 -11.71 21.23
C SER A 168 -7.49 -12.72 20.10
N SER A 169 -7.46 -12.25 18.84
CA SER A 169 -7.21 -13.09 17.67
C SER A 169 -5.83 -13.75 17.69
N GLU A 170 -4.80 -13.09 18.22
CA GLU A 170 -3.46 -13.67 18.33
C GLU A 170 -3.32 -14.71 19.44
N ARG A 171 -4.11 -14.57 20.52
CA ARG A 171 -4.12 -15.53 21.63
C ARG A 171 -4.99 -16.76 21.33
N ALA A 172 -6.04 -16.59 20.53
CA ALA A 172 -6.93 -17.68 20.19
C ALA A 172 -6.13 -18.78 19.44
N PRO A 173 -6.30 -20.07 19.81
CA PRO A 173 -5.76 -21.14 18.98
C PRO A 173 -6.39 -21.03 17.59
N PRO A 174 -5.65 -21.38 16.51
CA PRO A 174 -6.23 -21.43 15.18
C PRO A 174 -7.47 -22.32 15.19
N VAL A 175 -8.65 -21.70 15.01
CA VAL A 175 -9.93 -22.44 14.98
C VAL A 175 -10.02 -23.22 13.68
N GLU A 176 -9.52 -22.62 12.60
CA GLU A 176 -9.47 -23.20 11.28
C GLU A 176 -8.02 -23.39 10.83
N ALA A 177 -7.77 -24.48 10.11
CA ALA A 177 -6.44 -24.74 9.56
C ALA A 177 -6.07 -23.79 8.42
N GLN A 178 -7.07 -23.30 7.68
CA GLN A 178 -6.93 -22.52 6.46
C GLN A 178 -8.01 -21.45 6.37
N ALA A 179 -7.68 -20.33 5.75
CA ALA A 179 -8.63 -19.26 5.49
C ALA A 179 -9.44 -19.49 4.22
N ARG A 180 -10.62 -18.87 4.12
CA ARG A 180 -11.35 -18.72 2.85
C ARG A 180 -10.74 -17.58 2.03
N ALA A 181 -10.77 -17.70 0.71
CA ALA A 181 -10.43 -16.61 -0.21
C ALA A 181 -11.69 -16.16 -0.95
N LEU A 182 -12.18 -14.96 -0.63
CA LEU A 182 -13.41 -14.40 -1.15
C LEU A 182 -13.11 -13.26 -2.12
N PHE A 183 -13.79 -13.26 -3.25
CA PHE A 183 -13.65 -12.25 -4.29
C PHE A 183 -15.01 -11.66 -4.62
N PHE A 184 -15.10 -10.33 -4.69
CA PHE A 184 -16.34 -9.63 -4.99
C PHE A 184 -16.08 -8.49 -5.97
N THR A 185 -16.98 -8.32 -6.94
CA THR A 185 -17.02 -7.16 -7.82
C THR A 185 -18.40 -6.53 -7.79
N ALA A 186 -18.47 -5.22 -7.55
CA ALA A 186 -19.69 -4.44 -7.72
C ALA A 186 -20.04 -4.31 -9.22
N GLN A 187 -20.89 -5.19 -9.73
CA GLN A 187 -21.46 -5.16 -11.08
C GLN A 187 -22.49 -4.02 -11.25
N ASP A 188 -22.02 -2.78 -11.22
CA ASP A 188 -22.85 -1.57 -11.28
C ASP A 188 -23.21 -1.11 -12.71
N GLY A 189 -22.85 -1.90 -13.72
CA GLY A 189 -23.08 -1.62 -15.14
C GLY A 189 -22.10 -0.63 -15.77
N THR A 190 -21.09 -0.16 -15.05
CA THR A 190 -20.07 0.74 -15.60
C THR A 190 -18.95 -0.02 -16.32
N ALA A 191 -18.27 0.66 -17.25
CA ALA A 191 -17.12 0.09 -17.95
C ALA A 191 -15.96 -0.24 -16.98
N ALA A 192 -15.76 0.56 -15.93
CA ALA A 192 -14.68 0.38 -14.97
C ALA A 192 -14.82 -0.94 -14.19
N THR A 193 -15.99 -1.21 -13.63
CA THR A 193 -16.25 -2.45 -12.87
C THR A 193 -16.28 -3.68 -13.79
N SER A 194 -16.81 -3.53 -15.01
CA SER A 194 -16.77 -4.58 -16.04
C SER A 194 -15.33 -4.94 -16.46
N ILE A 195 -14.47 -3.93 -16.69
CA ILE A 195 -13.06 -4.13 -17.01
C ILE A 195 -12.33 -4.76 -15.83
N GLY A 196 -12.51 -4.23 -14.63
CA GLY A 196 -11.88 -4.77 -13.44
C GLY A 196 -12.28 -6.22 -13.16
N HIS A 197 -13.54 -6.59 -13.39
CA HIS A 197 -13.97 -7.99 -13.24
C HIS A 197 -13.19 -8.91 -14.18
N ARG A 198 -13.20 -8.56 -15.47
CA ARG A 198 -12.59 -9.37 -16.54
C ARG A 198 -11.07 -9.39 -16.48
N ALA A 199 -10.42 -8.28 -16.14
CA ALA A 199 -8.96 -8.11 -16.20
C ALA A 199 -8.27 -8.44 -14.87
N LEU A 200 -8.97 -8.29 -13.73
CA LEU A 200 -8.42 -8.49 -12.40
C LEU A 200 -9.09 -9.65 -11.65
N VAL A 201 -10.39 -9.55 -11.36
CA VAL A 201 -11.05 -10.48 -10.42
C VAL A 201 -11.14 -11.90 -10.95
N ALA A 202 -11.80 -12.11 -12.09
CA ALA A 202 -11.97 -13.46 -12.64
C ALA A 202 -10.62 -14.15 -12.95
N PRO A 203 -9.61 -13.46 -13.55
CA PRO A 203 -8.29 -14.05 -13.72
C PRO A 203 -7.56 -14.36 -12.40
N SER A 204 -7.78 -13.58 -11.34
CA SER A 204 -7.19 -13.85 -10.01
C SER A 204 -7.81 -15.09 -9.37
N VAL A 205 -9.13 -15.23 -9.43
CA VAL A 205 -9.85 -16.43 -8.97
C VAL A 205 -9.31 -17.67 -9.70
N GLN A 206 -9.19 -17.59 -11.03
CA GLN A 206 -8.67 -18.70 -11.82
C GLN A 206 -7.22 -19.05 -11.44
N ARG A 207 -6.34 -18.05 -11.31
CA ARG A 207 -4.95 -18.27 -10.87
C ARG A 207 -4.89 -18.89 -9.48
N CYS A 208 -5.68 -18.42 -8.52
CA CYS A 208 -5.72 -18.99 -7.18
C CYS A 208 -6.15 -20.46 -7.22
N ARG A 209 -7.17 -20.81 -8.02
CA ARG A 209 -7.61 -22.20 -8.23
C ARG A 209 -6.54 -23.07 -8.90
N ASP A 210 -5.86 -22.55 -9.93
CA ASP A 210 -4.78 -23.25 -10.61
C ASP A 210 -3.61 -23.53 -9.66
N THR A 211 -3.22 -22.52 -8.88
CA THR A 211 -2.17 -22.63 -7.87
C THR A 211 -2.58 -23.55 -6.71
N GLN A 212 -3.86 -23.58 -6.32
CA GLN A 212 -4.41 -24.53 -5.33
C GLN A 212 -4.33 -25.97 -5.84
N ARG A 213 -4.69 -26.24 -7.10
CA ARG A 213 -4.57 -27.58 -7.71
C ARG A 213 -3.12 -28.09 -7.76
N ARG A 214 -2.14 -27.17 -7.81
CA ARG A 214 -0.70 -27.46 -7.69
C ARG A 214 -0.20 -27.51 -6.23
N GLY A 215 -1.10 -27.39 -5.25
CA GLY A 215 -0.80 -27.38 -3.81
C GLY A 215 -0.17 -26.08 -3.30
N GLY A 216 -0.10 -25.02 -4.13
CA GLY A 216 0.55 -23.72 -3.88
C GLY A 216 -0.28 -22.69 -3.12
N PHE A 217 -1.61 -22.80 -3.18
CA PHE A 217 -2.55 -21.85 -2.56
C PHE A 217 -3.27 -22.57 -1.42
N LYS A 218 -3.12 -22.09 -0.18
CA LYS A 218 -3.51 -22.80 1.05
C LYS A 218 -4.85 -22.30 1.64
N ALA A 219 -5.81 -22.01 0.76
CA ALA A 219 -7.16 -21.67 1.20
C ALA A 219 -8.04 -22.92 1.30
N SER A 220 -8.97 -22.90 2.26
CA SER A 220 -10.00 -23.94 2.40
C SER A 220 -11.04 -23.85 1.27
N ASP A 221 -11.32 -22.64 0.80
CA ASP A 221 -12.26 -22.35 -0.29
C ASP A 221 -11.82 -21.13 -1.10
N ILE A 222 -12.21 -21.08 -2.38
CA ILE A 222 -11.96 -19.97 -3.31
C ILE A 222 -13.27 -19.60 -4.00
N GLU A 223 -13.92 -18.58 -3.45
CA GLU A 223 -15.28 -18.17 -3.83
C GLU A 223 -15.28 -16.80 -4.52
N GLU A 224 -15.93 -16.73 -5.67
CA GLU A 224 -16.34 -15.46 -6.27
C GLU A 224 -17.82 -15.24 -5.94
N ILE A 225 -18.11 -14.19 -5.17
CA ILE A 225 -19.45 -13.90 -4.66
C ILE A 225 -20.30 -13.33 -5.79
N GLY A 226 -21.16 -14.19 -6.35
CA GLY A 226 -22.12 -13.83 -7.39
C GLY A 226 -23.45 -13.34 -6.84
N TYR A 227 -24.15 -12.52 -7.63
CA TYR A 227 -25.48 -11.99 -7.31
C TYR A 227 -26.16 -11.44 -8.58
N GLU A 228 -27.48 -11.25 -8.52
CA GLU A 228 -28.26 -10.69 -9.62
C GLU A 228 -28.83 -9.33 -9.24
N GLY A 229 -28.20 -8.24 -9.71
CA GLY A 229 -28.62 -6.86 -9.48
C GLY A 229 -28.05 -6.19 -8.22
N ALA A 230 -28.00 -4.86 -8.22
CA ALA A 230 -27.37 -4.05 -7.16
C ALA A 230 -27.99 -4.27 -5.76
N ASP A 231 -29.31 -4.46 -5.68
CA ASP A 231 -30.01 -4.68 -4.40
C ASP A 231 -29.63 -6.02 -3.75
N ALA A 232 -29.37 -7.06 -4.56
CA ALA A 232 -28.92 -8.36 -4.09
C ALA A 232 -27.43 -8.37 -3.73
N ALA A 233 -26.64 -7.48 -4.34
CA ALA A 233 -25.19 -7.38 -4.13
C ALA A 233 -24.83 -7.20 -2.66
N ARG A 234 -25.53 -6.29 -1.97
CA ARG A 234 -25.29 -5.99 -0.56
C ARG A 234 -25.54 -7.23 0.30
N SER A 235 -26.70 -7.86 0.14
CA SER A 235 -27.09 -9.03 0.91
C SER A 235 -26.17 -10.23 0.64
N ALA A 236 -25.77 -10.46 -0.61
CA ALA A 236 -24.86 -11.55 -0.97
C ALA A 236 -23.47 -11.35 -0.36
N LEU A 237 -22.93 -10.12 -0.39
CA LEU A 237 -21.66 -9.81 0.25
C LEU A 237 -21.74 -9.98 1.77
N LEU A 238 -22.74 -9.37 2.41
CA LEU A 238 -22.93 -9.44 3.87
C LEU A 238 -23.05 -10.90 4.35
N ALA A 239 -23.86 -11.72 3.66
CA ALA A 239 -24.03 -13.13 4.01
C ALA A 239 -22.72 -13.92 4.02
N GLN A 240 -21.73 -13.55 3.20
CA GLN A 240 -20.44 -14.24 3.17
C GLN A 240 -19.42 -13.70 4.18
N ILE A 241 -19.42 -12.38 4.44
CA ILE A 241 -18.47 -11.74 5.35
C ILE A 241 -18.90 -11.81 6.82
N GLU A 242 -20.19 -12.05 7.10
CA GLU A 242 -20.69 -12.22 8.46
C GLU A 242 -20.31 -13.58 9.07
N ARG A 243 -19.85 -14.52 8.24
CA ARG A 243 -19.45 -15.85 8.69
C ARG A 243 -18.16 -15.78 9.54
N PRO A 244 -18.01 -16.64 10.57
CA PRO A 244 -16.93 -16.54 11.54
C PRO A 244 -15.58 -17.09 11.05
N GLU A 245 -15.52 -17.77 9.90
CA GLU A 245 -14.26 -18.35 9.42
C GLU A 245 -13.27 -17.26 8.98
N PRO A 246 -11.97 -17.38 9.36
CA PRO A 246 -10.93 -16.48 8.89
C PRO A 246 -10.94 -16.39 7.36
N SER A 247 -11.00 -15.18 6.84
CA SER A 247 -11.20 -14.94 5.41
C SER A 247 -10.28 -13.83 4.90
N VAL A 248 -9.68 -14.06 3.73
CA VAL A 248 -9.13 -13.01 2.88
C VAL A 248 -10.25 -12.56 1.97
N LEU A 249 -10.62 -11.29 2.02
CA LEU A 249 -11.65 -10.71 1.16
C LEU A 249 -11.00 -9.71 0.20
N PHE A 250 -11.18 -9.90 -1.10
CA PHE A 250 -10.90 -8.89 -2.11
C PHE A 250 -12.21 -8.34 -2.66
N THR A 251 -12.41 -7.03 -2.58
CA THR A 251 -13.58 -6.34 -3.15
C THR A 251 -13.13 -5.29 -4.16
N MET A 252 -13.85 -5.18 -5.26
CA MET A 252 -13.65 -4.11 -6.25
C MET A 252 -14.97 -3.40 -6.55
N SER A 253 -14.95 -2.08 -6.43
CA SER A 253 -16.12 -1.22 -6.66
C SER A 253 -15.68 0.21 -7.02
N HIS A 254 -16.64 1.10 -7.25
CA HIS A 254 -16.38 2.53 -7.05
C HIS A 254 -16.41 2.87 -5.57
N GLY A 255 -15.67 3.90 -5.19
CA GLY A 255 -15.88 4.61 -3.95
C GLY A 255 -16.67 5.89 -4.20
N LEU A 256 -17.50 6.30 -3.24
CA LEU A 256 -18.27 7.53 -3.37
C LEU A 256 -17.35 8.74 -3.43
N GLY A 257 -17.45 9.52 -4.51
CA GLY A 257 -16.81 10.82 -4.67
C GLY A 257 -17.76 11.99 -4.35
N ALA A 258 -17.32 13.20 -4.66
CA ALA A 258 -18.12 14.41 -4.39
C ALA A 258 -19.48 14.40 -5.11
N PRO A 259 -20.57 14.81 -4.43
CA PRO A 259 -21.84 15.08 -5.08
C PRO A 259 -21.70 16.11 -6.20
N ARG A 260 -22.59 16.09 -7.19
CA ARG A 260 -22.55 17.05 -8.33
C ARG A 260 -22.61 18.53 -7.90
N ARG A 261 -23.21 18.82 -6.74
CA ARG A 261 -23.29 20.17 -6.15
C ARG A 261 -22.17 20.45 -5.15
N GLY A 262 -21.19 19.54 -5.04
CA GLY A 262 -20.18 19.52 -3.99
C GLY A 262 -20.72 19.04 -2.65
N TRP A 263 -19.82 18.84 -1.70
CA TRP A 263 -20.14 18.53 -0.31
C TRP A 263 -20.81 19.71 0.37
N SER A 264 -21.80 19.43 1.23
CA SER A 264 -22.45 20.45 2.07
C SER A 264 -21.52 20.92 3.20
N SER A 265 -20.66 20.02 3.70
CA SER A 265 -19.69 20.28 4.77
C SER A 265 -18.49 19.33 4.69
N ALA A 266 -17.39 19.69 5.36
CA ALA A 266 -16.23 18.82 5.51
C ALA A 266 -16.56 17.56 6.33
N ASP A 267 -17.51 17.65 7.28
CA ASP A 267 -17.99 16.49 8.04
C ASP A 267 -18.72 15.48 7.17
N GLU A 268 -19.59 15.94 6.27
CA GLU A 268 -20.26 15.06 5.30
C GLU A 268 -19.24 14.35 4.41
N GLN A 269 -18.25 15.09 3.90
CA GLN A 269 -17.17 14.54 3.09
C GLN A 269 -16.43 13.43 3.85
N ARG A 270 -15.97 13.71 5.07
CA ARG A 270 -15.27 12.73 5.92
C ARG A 270 -16.13 11.54 6.31
N ALA A 271 -17.45 11.71 6.39
CA ALA A 271 -18.38 10.64 6.73
C ALA A 271 -18.62 9.66 5.58
N VAL A 272 -18.64 10.15 4.34
CA VAL A 272 -19.21 9.42 3.19
C VAL A 272 -18.20 9.12 2.09
N GLN A 273 -17.20 9.97 1.87
CA GLN A 273 -16.26 9.80 0.77
C GLN A 273 -15.49 8.48 0.92
N GLY A 274 -15.38 7.74 -0.19
CA GLY A 274 -14.72 6.42 -0.22
C GLY A 274 -15.62 5.25 0.19
N ALA A 275 -16.87 5.47 0.61
CA ALA A 275 -17.81 4.39 0.86
C ALA A 275 -18.03 3.53 -0.40
N MET A 276 -18.24 2.22 -0.21
CA MET A 276 -18.39 1.26 -1.30
C MET A 276 -19.71 1.47 -2.04
N SER A 277 -19.64 1.82 -3.33
CA SER A 277 -20.81 1.91 -4.20
C SER A 277 -21.10 0.55 -4.85
N LEU A 278 -22.34 0.07 -4.71
CA LEU A 278 -22.82 -1.16 -5.34
C LEU A 278 -23.69 -0.89 -6.59
N GLY A 279 -23.86 0.38 -6.95
CA GLY A 279 -24.68 0.81 -8.07
C GLY A 279 -26.11 1.16 -7.66
N CYS A 280 -26.83 1.89 -8.51
CA CYS A 280 -28.25 2.25 -8.33
C CYS A 280 -28.61 2.91 -6.98
N GLY A 281 -27.65 3.58 -6.33
CA GLY A 281 -27.85 4.20 -5.01
C GLY A 281 -27.64 3.26 -3.82
N VAL A 282 -27.35 1.98 -4.06
CA VAL A 282 -26.98 1.01 -3.03
C VAL A 282 -25.51 1.20 -2.66
N ARG A 283 -25.21 1.20 -1.36
CA ARG A 283 -23.85 1.37 -0.83
C ARG A 283 -23.62 0.58 0.46
N ILE A 284 -22.34 0.47 0.84
CA ILE A 284 -21.89 0.13 2.18
C ILE A 284 -21.01 1.29 2.67
N ALA A 285 -21.43 1.96 3.72
CA ALA A 285 -20.74 3.07 4.38
C ALA A 285 -20.46 2.74 5.86
N ALA A 286 -19.70 3.58 6.55
CA ALA A 286 -19.32 3.36 7.94
C ALA A 286 -20.52 3.16 8.89
N GLU A 287 -21.62 3.88 8.64
CA GLU A 287 -22.87 3.80 9.41
C GLU A 287 -23.59 2.45 9.26
N ASP A 288 -23.32 1.69 8.19
CA ASP A 288 -23.96 0.41 7.92
C ASP A 288 -23.40 -0.76 8.74
N LEU A 289 -22.18 -0.65 9.29
CA LEU A 289 -21.52 -1.77 9.96
C LEU A 289 -22.11 -2.04 11.35
N GLY A 290 -22.46 -0.98 12.09
CA GLY A 290 -22.83 -1.07 13.50
C GLY A 290 -21.85 -1.94 14.31
N ASP A 291 -22.40 -2.72 15.26
CA ASP A 291 -21.64 -3.71 16.02
C ASP A 291 -21.74 -5.13 15.42
N GLY A 292 -22.34 -5.28 14.23
CA GLY A 292 -22.55 -6.54 13.53
C GLY A 292 -21.25 -7.23 13.11
N PRO A 293 -21.24 -8.54 12.81
CA PRO A 293 -20.08 -9.17 12.19
C PRO A 293 -19.76 -8.51 10.84
N PHE A 294 -18.50 -8.17 10.61
CA PHE A 294 -18.04 -7.67 9.31
C PHE A 294 -16.64 -8.21 9.06
N LEU A 295 -16.53 -9.36 8.40
CA LEU A 295 -15.27 -10.07 8.19
C LEU A 295 -14.48 -10.34 9.49
N PRO A 296 -15.07 -11.00 10.51
CA PRO A 296 -14.43 -11.22 11.81
C PRO A 296 -13.04 -11.87 11.69
N GLY A 297 -12.01 -11.20 12.19
CA GLY A 297 -10.64 -11.74 12.19
C GLY A 297 -10.01 -11.89 10.80
N GLY A 298 -10.66 -11.41 9.74
CA GLY A 298 -10.18 -11.50 8.37
C GLY A 298 -9.27 -10.34 7.96
N ILE A 299 -8.83 -10.36 6.71
CA ILE A 299 -8.05 -9.29 6.07
C ILE A 299 -8.77 -8.87 4.79
N TRP A 300 -9.00 -7.57 4.64
CA TRP A 300 -9.78 -7.01 3.55
C TRP A 300 -8.90 -6.20 2.58
N PHE A 301 -8.91 -6.55 1.31
CA PHE A 301 -8.37 -5.74 0.22
C PHE A 301 -9.52 -5.00 -0.49
N PHE A 302 -9.58 -3.69 -0.32
CA PHE A 302 -10.62 -2.81 -0.83
C PHE A 302 -10.13 -1.94 -2.00
N LEU A 303 -10.40 -2.38 -3.22
CA LEU A 303 -10.10 -1.63 -4.44
C LEU A 303 -11.26 -0.70 -4.82
N ALA A 304 -11.14 0.58 -4.45
CA ALA A 304 -12.07 1.64 -4.78
C ALA A 304 -11.41 3.03 -4.62
N CYS A 305 -11.78 4.00 -5.46
CA CYS A 305 -11.32 5.39 -5.28
C CYS A 305 -11.69 5.89 -3.87
N TYR A 306 -10.75 6.54 -3.21
CA TYR A 306 -10.85 7.08 -1.86
C TYR A 306 -11.18 6.03 -0.78
N GLY A 307 -11.15 4.73 -1.09
CA GLY A 307 -11.53 3.67 -0.16
C GLY A 307 -10.63 3.59 1.07
N GLY A 308 -9.37 4.02 0.95
CA GLY A 308 -8.41 4.17 2.05
C GLY A 308 -8.39 5.59 2.62
N GLY A 309 -8.71 6.61 1.83
CA GLY A 309 -8.68 8.00 2.26
C GLY A 309 -8.58 9.01 1.12
N THR A 310 -8.62 10.29 1.50
CA THR A 310 -8.55 11.43 0.61
C THR A 310 -7.34 12.30 0.98
N PRO A 311 -6.36 12.46 0.08
CA PRO A 311 -5.17 13.27 0.35
C PRO A 311 -5.48 14.77 0.23
N ALA A 312 -4.50 15.60 0.60
CA ALA A 312 -4.62 17.05 0.46
C ALA A 312 -4.51 17.50 -1.00
N ALA A 313 -3.70 16.79 -1.79
CA ALA A 313 -3.51 17.01 -3.21
C ALA A 313 -3.57 15.67 -3.98
N SER A 314 -4.08 15.71 -5.20
CA SER A 314 -4.10 14.52 -6.05
C SER A 314 -2.80 14.38 -6.83
N ALA A 315 -2.21 13.18 -6.81
CA ALA A 315 -1.01 12.86 -7.57
C ALA A 315 -1.26 12.78 -9.09
N TYR A 316 -2.52 12.71 -9.53
CA TYR A 316 -2.87 12.39 -10.91
C TYR A 316 -3.07 13.61 -11.83
N HIS A 317 -3.42 14.78 -11.29
CA HIS A 317 -3.88 15.91 -12.10
C HIS A 317 -2.88 16.33 -13.19
N HIS A 318 -1.61 16.50 -12.83
CA HIS A 318 -0.56 16.92 -13.75
C HIS A 318 -0.20 15.83 -14.77
N TRP A 319 -0.25 14.55 -14.38
CA TRP A 319 -0.03 13.43 -15.31
C TRP A 319 -1.19 13.25 -16.30
N LEU A 320 -2.43 13.47 -15.87
CA LEU A 320 -3.60 13.50 -16.75
C LEU A 320 -3.54 14.68 -17.73
N ALA A 321 -3.06 15.85 -17.29
CA ALA A 321 -2.78 16.97 -18.17
C ALA A 321 -1.71 16.60 -19.21
N SER A 322 -0.61 15.98 -18.79
CA SER A 322 0.42 15.48 -19.69
C SER A 322 -0.11 14.44 -20.69
N LEU A 323 -0.99 13.52 -20.26
CA LEU A 323 -1.65 12.56 -21.14
C LEU A 323 -2.55 13.24 -22.16
N ARG A 324 -3.34 14.24 -21.74
CA ARG A 324 -4.18 15.02 -22.66
C ARG A 324 -3.34 15.71 -23.72
N ASP A 325 -2.26 16.37 -23.32
CA ASP A 325 -1.38 17.12 -24.22
C ASP A 325 -0.65 16.17 -25.18
N ALA A 326 -0.38 14.93 -24.76
CA ALA A 326 0.13 13.84 -25.61
C ALA A 326 -0.95 13.14 -26.46
N GLY A 327 -2.22 13.57 -26.42
CA GLY A 327 -3.34 12.96 -27.15
C GLY A 327 -3.81 11.61 -26.58
N GLY A 328 -3.42 11.28 -25.36
CA GLY A 328 -3.79 10.06 -24.64
C GLY A 328 -5.07 10.16 -23.80
N PHE A 329 -5.60 11.36 -23.56
CA PHE A 329 -6.81 11.57 -22.76
C PHE A 329 -7.68 12.71 -23.31
N GLY A 330 -8.97 12.45 -23.53
CA GLY A 330 -9.93 13.43 -24.05
C GLY A 330 -10.89 14.01 -23.02
N GLY A 331 -10.75 13.62 -21.74
CA GLY A 331 -11.67 14.03 -20.68
C GLY A 331 -11.32 15.37 -20.01
N ARG A 332 -12.18 15.79 -19.08
CA ARG A 332 -11.95 16.96 -18.23
C ARG A 332 -11.00 16.61 -17.08
N VAL A 333 -9.74 17.02 -17.20
CA VAL A 333 -8.69 16.76 -16.20
C VAL A 333 -9.11 17.25 -14.81
N ASP A 334 -9.69 18.45 -14.70
CA ASP A 334 -10.08 19.03 -13.40
C ASP A 334 -11.18 18.27 -12.66
N GLY A 335 -11.88 17.34 -13.34
CA GLY A 335 -12.91 16.52 -12.70
C GLY A 335 -12.37 15.67 -11.55
N VAL A 336 -11.09 15.31 -11.60
CA VAL A 336 -10.43 14.51 -10.56
C VAL A 336 -10.20 15.27 -9.26
N LEU A 337 -10.17 16.61 -9.31
CA LEU A 337 -9.95 17.47 -8.15
C LEU A 337 -11.21 17.66 -7.30
N ALA A 338 -12.39 17.34 -7.84
CA ALA A 338 -13.67 17.60 -7.18
C ALA A 338 -13.83 16.84 -5.85
N GLY A 339 -13.10 15.74 -5.66
CA GLY A 339 -13.10 14.94 -4.43
C GLY A 339 -12.10 15.41 -3.38
N LEU A 340 -11.22 16.38 -3.66
CA LEU A 340 -10.22 16.82 -2.68
C LEU A 340 -10.86 17.71 -1.59
N PRO A 341 -10.24 17.81 -0.39
CA PRO A 341 -10.64 18.76 0.63
C PRO A 341 -10.56 20.19 0.10
N ARG A 342 -11.40 21.10 0.60
CA ARG A 342 -11.30 22.52 0.27
C ARG A 342 -10.04 23.12 0.92
N PRO A 343 -9.53 24.26 0.43
CA PRO A 343 -8.45 24.97 1.12
C PRO A 343 -8.82 25.23 2.58
N GLY A 344 -7.98 24.75 3.51
CA GLY A 344 -8.19 24.84 4.96
C GLY A 344 -8.91 23.64 5.58
N ASP A 345 -9.52 22.76 4.79
CA ASP A 345 -9.98 21.45 5.26
C ASP A 345 -8.83 20.43 5.25
N ARG A 346 -8.87 19.49 6.18
CA ARG A 346 -7.82 18.48 6.34
C ARG A 346 -8.00 17.25 5.42
N PRO A 347 -6.90 16.62 4.97
CA PRO A 347 -6.94 15.27 4.41
C PRO A 347 -7.37 14.25 5.48
N PHE A 348 -7.81 13.07 5.06
CA PHE A 348 -8.33 12.07 6.00
C PHE A 348 -8.29 10.63 5.48
N ILE A 349 -8.17 9.66 6.37
CA ILE A 349 -8.46 8.24 6.14
C ILE A 349 -9.97 8.04 6.04
N ALA A 350 -10.44 7.19 5.12
CA ALA A 350 -11.87 7.02 4.87
C ALA A 350 -12.63 6.42 6.06
N ALA A 351 -13.90 6.80 6.22
CA ALA A 351 -14.73 6.37 7.34
C ALA A 351 -14.95 4.85 7.41
N LEU A 352 -15.14 4.23 6.24
CA LEU A 352 -15.52 2.82 6.12
C LEU A 352 -14.45 1.87 6.68
N PRO A 353 -13.16 1.94 6.26
CA PRO A 353 -12.13 1.10 6.87
C PRO A 353 -11.88 1.42 8.34
N GLN A 354 -12.00 2.69 8.78
CA GLN A 354 -11.90 3.03 10.20
C GLN A 354 -12.97 2.32 11.03
N ALA A 355 -14.23 2.34 10.56
CA ALA A 355 -15.35 1.66 11.23
C ALA A 355 -15.17 0.14 11.22
N ALA A 356 -14.70 -0.45 10.11
CA ALA A 356 -14.41 -1.87 10.02
C ALA A 356 -13.31 -2.30 11.01
N LEU A 357 -12.22 -1.53 11.12
CA LEU A 357 -11.14 -1.81 12.06
C LEU A 357 -11.57 -1.58 13.52
N ALA A 358 -12.39 -0.58 13.81
CA ALA A 358 -12.91 -0.32 15.16
C ALA A 358 -13.99 -1.34 15.60
N ASN A 359 -14.64 -2.03 14.66
CA ASN A 359 -15.66 -3.03 14.98
C ASN A 359 -15.01 -4.25 15.69
N PRO A 360 -15.45 -4.65 16.90
CA PRO A 360 -14.92 -5.80 17.62
C PRO A 360 -15.06 -7.14 16.88
N ARG A 361 -16.00 -7.23 15.92
CA ARG A 361 -16.21 -8.36 15.02
C ARG A 361 -15.83 -8.01 13.57
N GLY A 362 -14.89 -7.08 13.43
CA GLY A 362 -14.35 -6.59 12.16
C GLY A 362 -13.10 -7.33 11.66
N PRO A 363 -12.51 -6.90 10.54
CA PRO A 363 -11.20 -7.36 10.07
C PRO A 363 -10.05 -6.91 10.99
N LEU A 364 -8.90 -7.56 10.85
CA LEU A 364 -7.64 -7.22 11.52
C LEU A 364 -6.81 -6.20 10.76
N ALA A 365 -6.97 -6.14 9.43
CA ALA A 365 -6.28 -5.22 8.56
C ALA A 365 -7.11 -4.94 7.28
N VAL A 366 -6.94 -3.74 6.73
CA VAL A 366 -7.53 -3.33 5.46
C VAL A 366 -6.46 -2.76 4.52
N MET A 367 -6.26 -3.35 3.35
CA MET A 367 -5.48 -2.75 2.27
C MET A 367 -6.44 -1.96 1.40
N ALA A 368 -6.24 -0.66 1.22
CA ALA A 368 -7.18 0.19 0.49
C ALA A 368 -6.45 1.27 -0.31
N HIS A 369 -7.15 1.91 -1.24
CA HIS A 369 -6.56 2.90 -2.14
C HIS A 369 -6.87 4.34 -1.68
N ILE A 370 -5.84 5.16 -1.54
CA ILE A 370 -5.94 6.60 -1.28
C ILE A 370 -5.98 7.36 -2.60
N ASP A 371 -6.80 8.41 -2.66
CA ASP A 371 -7.05 9.22 -3.87
C ASP A 371 -7.85 8.45 -4.92
N LEU A 372 -7.40 8.40 -6.17
CA LEU A 372 -8.11 7.75 -7.28
C LEU A 372 -7.52 6.38 -7.55
N ALA A 373 -8.35 5.35 -7.57
CA ALA A 373 -7.96 4.03 -8.02
C ALA A 373 -8.18 3.90 -9.52
N TRP A 374 -7.14 3.50 -10.25
CA TRP A 374 -7.20 3.28 -11.69
C TRP A 374 -6.99 1.81 -12.06
N THR A 375 -7.13 1.50 -13.34
CA THR A 375 -6.85 0.15 -13.83
C THR A 375 -5.38 -0.11 -14.09
N TYR A 376 -4.49 0.89 -13.95
CA TYR A 376 -3.06 0.77 -14.27
C TYR A 376 -2.37 -0.33 -13.46
N SER A 377 -2.68 -0.45 -12.17
CA SER A 377 -2.15 -1.49 -11.28
C SER A 377 -2.40 -2.90 -11.79
N PHE A 378 -3.41 -3.14 -12.65
CA PHE A 378 -3.69 -4.44 -13.26
C PHE A 378 -3.80 -4.42 -14.79
N GLN A 379 -3.45 -3.33 -15.48
CA GLN A 379 -3.42 -3.25 -16.93
C GLN A 379 -2.19 -2.48 -17.41
N ASP A 380 -1.37 -3.11 -18.25
CA ASP A 380 -0.31 -2.40 -18.95
C ASP A 380 -0.89 -1.55 -20.07
N MET A 381 -0.49 -0.29 -20.13
CA MET A 381 -0.89 0.63 -21.19
C MET A 381 0.15 0.64 -22.31
N GLY A 382 -0.28 0.46 -23.55
CA GLY A 382 0.59 0.45 -24.72
C GLY A 382 -0.01 -0.34 -25.89
N PRO A 383 0.73 -0.47 -27.02
CA PRO A 383 0.27 -1.23 -28.20
C PRO A 383 -0.06 -2.70 -27.89
N ASP A 384 0.70 -3.31 -26.97
CA ASP A 384 0.56 -4.71 -26.57
C ASP A 384 -0.15 -4.89 -25.22
N GLY A 385 -0.95 -3.90 -24.79
CA GLY A 385 -1.51 -3.82 -23.43
C GLY A 385 -2.01 -5.17 -22.89
N LYS A 386 -1.51 -5.56 -21.71
CA LYS A 386 -1.78 -6.86 -21.09
C LYS A 386 -2.46 -6.67 -19.75
N ASP A 387 -3.42 -7.53 -19.46
CA ASP A 387 -3.98 -7.64 -18.11
C ASP A 387 -2.95 -8.30 -17.17
N ARG A 388 -2.78 -7.74 -15.98
CA ARG A 388 -1.73 -8.03 -15.01
C ARG A 388 -2.26 -8.40 -13.63
N ALA A 389 -3.35 -9.16 -13.55
CA ALA A 389 -3.83 -9.62 -12.23
C ALA A 389 -2.81 -10.47 -11.45
N SER A 390 -1.77 -11.00 -12.10
CA SER A 390 -0.62 -11.63 -11.41
C SER A 390 0.09 -10.69 -10.43
N ARG A 391 -0.10 -9.37 -10.55
CA ARG A 391 0.43 -8.39 -9.58
C ARG A 391 -0.15 -8.57 -8.18
N PHE A 392 -1.40 -9.02 -8.08
CA PHE A 392 -2.10 -9.19 -6.81
C PHE A 392 -1.97 -10.62 -6.25
N GLU A 393 -1.54 -11.59 -7.07
CA GLU A 393 -1.47 -13.00 -6.67
C GLU A 393 -0.55 -13.23 -5.46
N GLY A 394 0.57 -12.51 -5.38
CA GLY A 394 1.51 -12.59 -4.24
C GLY A 394 0.85 -12.20 -2.92
N VAL A 395 0.01 -11.17 -2.95
CA VAL A 395 -0.76 -10.70 -1.78
C VAL A 395 -1.70 -11.82 -1.31
N PHE A 396 -2.54 -12.37 -2.20
CA PHE A 396 -3.49 -13.42 -1.83
C PHE A 396 -2.78 -14.69 -1.34
N SER A 397 -1.73 -15.12 -2.04
CA SER A 397 -1.00 -16.34 -1.72
C SER A 397 -0.30 -16.26 -0.37
N SER A 398 0.30 -15.13 -0.03
CA SER A 398 0.99 -14.93 1.24
C SER A 398 0.01 -14.87 2.41
N LEU A 399 -1.12 -14.15 2.26
CA LEU A 399 -2.14 -14.05 3.30
C LEU A 399 -2.72 -15.43 3.69
N VAL A 400 -3.11 -16.24 2.71
CA VAL A 400 -3.69 -17.59 2.98
C VAL A 400 -2.65 -18.59 3.51
N LYS A 401 -1.35 -18.27 3.45
CA LYS A 401 -0.27 -19.03 4.11
C LYS A 401 0.01 -18.57 5.54
N GLY A 402 -0.74 -17.57 6.03
CA GLY A 402 -0.58 -17.02 7.37
C GLY A 402 0.55 -16.01 7.49
N ALA A 403 0.95 -15.36 6.39
CA ALA A 403 1.88 -14.24 6.45
C ALA A 403 1.25 -13.02 7.12
N ARG A 404 2.09 -12.13 7.65
CA ARG A 404 1.67 -10.86 8.24
C ARG A 404 1.23 -9.87 7.15
N ALA A 405 0.25 -9.04 7.47
CA ALA A 405 -0.41 -8.12 6.54
C ALA A 405 0.58 -7.18 5.86
N GLY A 406 1.56 -6.63 6.59
CA GLY A 406 2.62 -5.77 6.05
C GLY A 406 3.47 -6.50 5.01
N ASN A 407 3.92 -7.72 5.31
CA ASN A 407 4.71 -8.53 4.37
C ASN A 407 3.87 -8.91 3.13
N SER A 408 2.61 -9.29 3.32
CA SER A 408 1.70 -9.58 2.22
C SER A 408 1.39 -8.37 1.35
N TYR A 409 1.26 -7.17 1.94
CA TYR A 409 1.06 -5.93 1.22
C TYR A 409 2.30 -5.55 0.38
N ASN A 410 3.51 -5.80 0.90
CA ASN A 410 4.77 -5.55 0.19
C ASN A 410 4.91 -6.35 -1.12
N GLU A 411 4.20 -7.48 -1.26
CA GLU A 411 4.10 -8.22 -2.53
C GLU A 411 3.51 -7.40 -3.69
N LEU A 412 2.73 -6.36 -3.39
CA LEU A 412 2.24 -5.41 -4.39
C LEU A 412 3.29 -4.31 -4.65
N LEU A 413 3.94 -3.82 -3.59
CA LEU A 413 4.88 -2.70 -3.67
C LEU A 413 6.16 -3.02 -4.46
N ARG A 414 6.57 -4.29 -4.59
CA ARG A 414 7.68 -4.64 -5.52
C ARG A 414 7.44 -4.19 -6.96
N TYR A 415 6.18 -4.08 -7.41
CA TYR A 415 5.87 -3.57 -8.75
C TYR A 415 6.02 -2.05 -8.86
N LEU A 416 5.95 -1.31 -7.74
CA LEU A 416 6.28 0.11 -7.69
C LEU A 416 7.77 0.31 -7.98
N GLY A 417 8.64 -0.54 -7.43
CA GLY A 417 10.07 -0.57 -7.74
C GLY A 417 10.36 -0.75 -9.23
N ASN A 418 9.62 -1.64 -9.91
CA ASN A 418 9.74 -1.83 -11.35
C ASN A 418 9.32 -0.58 -12.15
N ALA A 419 8.21 0.06 -11.78
CA ALA A 419 7.76 1.29 -12.43
C ALA A 419 8.79 2.43 -12.24
N ASN A 420 9.33 2.58 -11.03
CA ASN A 420 10.40 3.55 -10.73
C ASN A 420 11.66 3.28 -11.55
N HIS A 421 12.08 2.02 -11.66
CA HIS A 421 13.25 1.64 -12.47
C HIS A 421 13.06 2.00 -13.95
N GLU A 422 11.90 1.67 -14.52
CA GLU A 422 11.61 1.96 -15.92
C GLU A 422 11.54 3.47 -16.19
N LEU A 423 10.97 4.26 -15.28
CA LEU A 423 11.00 5.73 -15.31
C LEU A 423 12.44 6.26 -15.28
N ALA A 424 13.25 5.82 -14.30
CA ALA A 424 14.65 6.26 -14.16
C ALA A 424 15.49 5.90 -15.40
N ALA A 425 15.29 4.72 -15.98
CA ALA A 425 15.95 4.31 -17.21
C ALA A 425 15.59 5.23 -18.41
N MET A 426 14.32 5.65 -18.52
CA MET A 426 13.90 6.60 -19.55
C MET A 426 14.59 7.96 -19.42
N TYR A 427 14.71 8.50 -18.21
CA TYR A 427 15.39 9.78 -17.95
C TYR A 427 16.89 9.69 -18.18
N ASN A 428 17.55 8.62 -17.73
CA ASN A 428 18.98 8.42 -17.95
C ASN A 428 19.31 8.30 -19.46
N GLN A 429 18.44 7.67 -20.25
CA GLN A 429 18.59 7.63 -21.70
C GLN A 429 18.51 9.04 -22.33
N GLU A 430 17.59 9.89 -21.86
CA GLU A 430 17.45 11.28 -22.31
C GLU A 430 18.73 12.07 -22.00
N ALA A 431 19.19 12.03 -20.75
CA ALA A 431 20.40 12.72 -20.31
C ALA A 431 21.65 12.27 -21.09
N ARG A 432 21.82 10.97 -21.35
CA ARG A 432 22.94 10.44 -22.17
C ARG A 432 22.90 10.96 -23.60
N ALA A 433 21.71 11.02 -24.20
CA ALA A 433 21.54 11.50 -25.57
C ALA A 433 21.83 13.00 -25.69
N GLU A 434 21.38 13.78 -24.70
CA GLU A 434 21.72 15.20 -24.57
C GLU A 434 23.23 15.42 -24.46
N MET A 435 23.90 14.70 -23.54
CA MET A 435 25.35 14.78 -23.36
C MET A 435 26.13 14.37 -24.62
N ALA A 436 25.62 13.41 -25.40
CA ALA A 436 26.23 13.00 -26.67
C ALA A 436 25.99 14.00 -27.82
N GLY A 437 25.39 15.17 -27.56
CA GLY A 437 25.05 16.18 -28.57
C GLY A 437 23.99 15.72 -29.57
N LYS A 438 23.23 14.67 -29.22
CA LYS A 438 22.19 14.05 -30.06
C LYS A 438 20.90 13.89 -29.25
N PRO A 439 20.28 14.99 -28.79
CA PRO A 439 19.07 14.91 -27.99
C PRO A 439 18.00 14.11 -28.74
N LEU A 440 17.24 13.31 -27.98
CA LEU A 440 16.18 12.50 -28.55
C LEU A 440 15.10 13.42 -29.13
N ALA A 441 14.71 13.17 -30.38
CA ALA A 441 13.66 13.96 -31.02
C ALA A 441 12.36 13.86 -30.19
N PRO A 442 11.59 14.96 -30.07
CA PRO A 442 10.30 14.92 -29.39
C PRO A 442 9.39 13.85 -30.01
N ASP A 443 9.06 12.83 -29.22
CA ASP A 443 8.20 11.72 -29.62
C ASP A 443 6.97 11.65 -28.73
N LYS A 444 5.78 11.83 -29.34
CA LYS A 444 4.50 11.74 -28.64
C LYS A 444 4.25 10.33 -28.08
N GLY A 445 4.75 9.29 -28.74
CA GLY A 445 4.67 7.91 -28.27
C GLY A 445 5.43 7.73 -26.96
N ARG A 446 6.70 8.14 -26.92
CA ARG A 446 7.53 8.19 -25.71
C ARG A 446 6.90 9.02 -24.59
N ALA A 447 6.41 10.23 -24.90
CA ALA A 447 5.76 11.09 -23.92
C ALA A 447 4.51 10.44 -23.30
N LYS A 448 3.66 9.82 -24.15
CA LYS A 448 2.48 9.08 -23.70
C LYS A 448 2.87 7.86 -22.85
N ARG A 449 3.91 7.10 -23.25
CA ARG A 449 4.44 5.99 -22.46
C ARG A 449 4.91 6.44 -21.09
N ARG A 450 5.68 7.54 -21.02
CA ARG A 450 6.16 8.12 -19.76
C ARG A 450 5.01 8.50 -18.84
N ALA A 451 3.99 9.18 -19.37
CA ALA A 451 2.84 9.59 -18.59
C ALA A 451 2.00 8.39 -18.10
N ASN A 452 1.82 7.35 -18.92
CA ASN A 452 1.20 6.10 -18.49
C ASN A 452 1.99 5.40 -17.37
N LEU A 453 3.33 5.46 -17.42
CA LEU A 453 4.20 4.88 -16.39
C LEU A 453 4.07 5.63 -15.06
N TRP A 454 4.00 6.95 -15.10
CA TRP A 454 3.71 7.77 -13.92
C TRP A 454 2.34 7.44 -13.34
N MET A 455 1.30 7.32 -14.17
CA MET A 455 -0.02 6.87 -13.68
C MET A 455 0.03 5.49 -13.02
N LEU A 456 0.79 4.54 -13.56
CA LEU A 456 1.02 3.23 -12.94
C LEU A 456 1.75 3.34 -11.59
N ARG A 457 2.80 4.16 -11.53
CA ARG A 457 3.52 4.43 -10.29
C ARG A 457 2.56 4.99 -9.23
N GLU A 458 1.81 6.04 -9.55
CA GLU A 458 0.87 6.66 -8.60
C GLU A 458 -0.24 5.68 -8.16
N ASP A 459 -0.76 4.87 -9.08
CA ASP A 459 -1.79 3.88 -8.75
C ASP A 459 -1.27 2.80 -7.79
N LEU A 460 -0.01 2.36 -7.96
CA LEU A 460 0.64 1.41 -7.04
C LEU A 460 1.01 2.05 -5.69
N ALA A 461 1.51 3.29 -5.70
CA ALA A 461 1.88 4.04 -4.50
C ALA A 461 0.66 4.52 -3.69
N GLY A 462 -0.52 4.59 -4.32
CA GLY A 462 -1.78 4.99 -3.69
C GLY A 462 -2.40 3.93 -2.79
N TYR A 463 -2.00 2.65 -2.89
CA TYR A 463 -2.44 1.65 -1.91
C TYR A 463 -1.80 1.91 -0.55
N VAL A 464 -2.55 1.75 0.53
CA VAL A 464 -2.08 1.79 1.92
C VAL A 464 -2.58 0.58 2.69
N LEU A 465 -1.83 0.19 3.71
CA LEU A 465 -2.26 -0.77 4.72
C LEU A 465 -2.78 -0.03 5.95
N LEU A 466 -3.99 -0.38 6.38
CA LEU A 466 -4.65 0.13 7.59
C LEU A 466 -4.75 -0.98 8.64
N GLY A 467 -4.41 -0.65 9.88
CA GLY A 467 -4.18 -1.58 10.99
C GLY A 467 -2.69 -1.81 11.27
N ASP A 468 -2.41 -2.64 12.27
CA ASP A 468 -1.07 -3.10 12.61
C ASP A 468 -0.48 -3.92 11.45
N PRO A 469 0.67 -3.53 10.88
CA PRO A 469 1.30 -4.30 9.80
C PRO A 469 1.73 -5.71 10.24
N ALA A 470 1.88 -5.96 11.54
CA ALA A 470 2.17 -7.28 12.08
C ALA A 470 0.93 -8.18 12.20
N ALA A 471 -0.29 -7.67 12.00
CA ALA A 471 -1.51 -8.47 12.06
C ALA A 471 -1.48 -9.64 11.05
N ARG A 472 -2.07 -10.78 11.41
CA ARG A 472 -2.19 -11.96 10.55
C ARG A 472 -3.44 -12.74 10.88
N LEU A 473 -3.91 -13.54 9.92
CA LEU A 473 -5.04 -14.45 10.12
C LEU A 473 -4.71 -15.50 11.21
N ALA A 474 -5.70 -15.83 12.04
CA ALA A 474 -5.61 -16.88 13.05
C ALA A 474 -5.75 -18.29 12.42
N ILE A 475 -4.82 -18.64 11.53
CA ILE A 475 -4.73 -19.91 10.82
C ILE A 475 -3.35 -20.56 11.03
N HIS A 476 -3.19 -21.83 10.63
CA HIS A 476 -1.86 -22.44 10.65
C HIS A 476 -0.92 -21.76 9.65
N ARG A 477 0.23 -21.30 10.14
CA ARG A 477 1.28 -20.77 9.28
C ARG A 477 1.92 -21.91 8.49
N ASP A 478 1.84 -21.84 7.17
CA ASP A 478 2.60 -22.72 6.30
C ASP A 478 4.06 -22.22 6.27
N ARG A 479 4.90 -22.79 7.15
CA ARG A 479 6.34 -22.49 7.16
C ARG A 479 7.09 -23.08 5.97
N GLY A 480 6.43 -23.87 5.12
CA GLY A 480 7.02 -24.52 3.95
C GLY A 480 8.22 -25.40 4.27
N ALA A 481 8.06 -26.72 4.29
CA ALA A 481 9.22 -27.57 4.00
C ALA A 481 9.72 -27.23 2.59
N ALA A 482 11.04 -27.13 2.40
CA ALA A 482 11.68 -26.86 1.11
C ALA A 482 10.99 -27.69 0.02
N ARG A 483 10.25 -27.01 -0.86
CA ARG A 483 9.54 -27.68 -1.96
C ARG A 483 10.58 -28.33 -2.86
N ALA A 484 10.25 -29.51 -3.40
CA ALA A 484 10.95 -30.02 -4.58
C ALA A 484 11.00 -28.91 -5.63
N ALA A 485 12.17 -28.72 -6.25
CA ALA A 485 12.39 -27.67 -7.23
C ALA A 485 11.28 -27.71 -8.29
N PRO A 486 10.54 -26.60 -8.50
CA PRO A 486 9.54 -26.57 -9.55
C PRO A 486 10.21 -26.82 -10.90
N ALA A 487 9.58 -27.65 -11.74
CA ALA A 487 10.03 -27.82 -13.11
C ALA A 487 10.02 -26.44 -13.81
N PRO A 488 11.06 -26.08 -14.57
CA PRO A 488 11.14 -24.80 -15.24
C PRO A 488 9.94 -24.63 -16.20
N ALA A 489 9.34 -23.44 -16.18
CA ALA A 489 8.29 -23.11 -17.13
C ALA A 489 8.90 -22.91 -18.52
N GLU A 490 8.32 -23.54 -19.55
CA GLU A 490 8.65 -23.22 -20.94
C GLU A 490 8.11 -21.82 -21.28
N VAL A 491 8.99 -20.83 -21.29
CA VAL A 491 8.67 -19.47 -21.75
C VAL A 491 8.92 -19.39 -23.25
N HIS A 492 7.86 -19.48 -24.05
CA HIS A 492 7.97 -19.19 -25.48
C HIS A 492 8.05 -17.67 -25.66
N ALA A 493 9.26 -17.17 -25.91
CA ALA A 493 9.45 -15.81 -26.39
C ALA A 493 8.77 -15.67 -27.76
N ARG A 494 7.64 -14.95 -27.81
CA ARG A 494 7.21 -14.33 -29.05
C ARG A 494 8.01 -13.03 -29.14
N LEU A 495 9.12 -13.10 -29.89
CA LEU A 495 9.91 -11.94 -30.30
C LEU A 495 9.06 -11.03 -31.20
#